data_AF-A0A9D2BLV5-F1
#
_entry.id   AF-A0A9D2BLV5-F1
#
_cell.length_a   1.000
_cell.length_b   1.000
_cell.length_c   1.000
_cell.angle_alpha   90.00
_cell.angle_beta   90.00
_cell.angle_gamma   90.00
#
_symmetry.space_group_name_H-M   'P 1'
#
loop_
_entity.id
_entity.type
_entity.pdbx_description
1 polymer ?
#
loop_
_entity_poly.entity_id
_entity_poly.type
_entity_poly.pdbx_seq_one_letter_code
_entity_poly.pdbx_strand_id
1 'polypeptide(L)'
;MIHKNVIICFYQKKEQEALKQFCQKVPFIFSTALFPKENVEKQNTDFYFGVGVEEEFAQLLDIKETEYVKYYPPCQCLYLCISSRSSQFLTYQVLNPAFEYMKKHNLQLAGDIITQIVSMFKPDQEYFNWHNIWIPIE
;
A
#
# COMPACT_ATOMS: atom_id res chain seq x y z
N MET A 1 -8.12 14.40 4.92
CA MET A 1 -8.59 13.09 5.42
C MET A 1 -9.35 12.44 4.28
N ILE A 2 -8.92 11.26 3.83
CA ILE A 2 -9.50 10.53 2.69
C ILE A 2 -9.83 9.13 3.17
N HIS A 3 -10.95 8.57 2.73
CA HIS A 3 -11.28 7.16 2.94
C HIS A 3 -10.78 6.32 1.76
N LYS A 4 -10.25 5.13 2.03
CA LYS A 4 -9.71 4.24 0.99
C LYS A 4 -10.23 2.82 1.14
N ASN A 5 -10.62 2.23 0.01
CA ASN A 5 -11.23 0.91 -0.08
C ASN A 5 -10.42 0.06 -1.04
N VAL A 6 -9.72 -0.97 -0.56
CA VAL A 6 -8.81 -1.74 -1.42
C VAL A 6 -8.82 -3.21 -1.09
N ILE A 7 -8.70 -4.04 -2.12
CA ILE A 7 -8.39 -5.45 -1.99
C ILE A 7 -6.91 -5.69 -2.36
N ILE A 8 -6.14 -6.36 -1.50
CA ILE A 8 -4.69 -6.59 -1.68
C ILE A 8 -4.39 -8.09 -1.83
N CYS A 9 -3.53 -8.42 -2.80
CA CYS A 9 -2.91 -9.74 -2.96
C CYS A 9 -1.42 -9.70 -2.60
N PHE A 10 -0.93 -10.63 -1.77
CA PHE A 10 0.48 -10.70 -1.32
C PHE A 10 1.39 -11.54 -2.24
N TYR A 11 2.71 -11.57 -1.95
CA TYR A 11 3.71 -12.39 -2.66
C TYR A 11 4.42 -13.43 -1.74
N GLN A 12 4.11 -14.71 -1.93
CA GLN A 12 4.89 -15.89 -1.55
C GLN A 12 4.96 -16.88 -2.73
N LYS A 13 5.91 -17.82 -2.73
CA LYS A 13 6.16 -18.74 -3.85
C LYS A 13 4.95 -19.58 -4.30
N LYS A 14 3.94 -19.79 -3.43
CA LYS A 14 2.69 -20.52 -3.76
C LYS A 14 1.60 -19.62 -4.36
N GLU A 15 1.81 -18.31 -4.43
CA GLU A 15 0.80 -17.28 -4.75
C GLU A 15 0.86 -16.82 -6.23
N GLN A 16 1.69 -17.47 -7.06
CA GLN A 16 1.92 -17.09 -8.46
C GLN A 16 0.65 -17.17 -9.33
N GLU A 17 -0.26 -18.11 -9.04
CA GLU A 17 -1.50 -18.26 -9.81
C GLU A 17 -2.50 -17.14 -9.50
N ALA A 18 -2.63 -16.76 -8.22
CA ALA A 18 -3.45 -15.62 -7.81
C ALA A 18 -2.92 -14.33 -8.46
N LEU A 19 -1.61 -14.11 -8.40
CA LEU A 19 -0.98 -12.97 -9.05
C LEU A 19 -1.25 -12.95 -10.57
N LYS A 20 -1.11 -14.09 -11.24
CA LYS A 20 -1.39 -14.22 -12.68
C LYS A 20 -2.84 -13.84 -13.02
N GLN A 21 -3.80 -14.29 -12.22
CA GLN A 21 -5.21 -13.93 -12.40
C GLN A 21 -5.48 -12.44 -12.16
N PHE A 22 -4.74 -11.79 -11.26
CA PHE A 22 -4.82 -10.35 -11.06
C PHE A 22 -4.19 -9.58 -12.22
N CYS A 23 -3.03 -10.02 -12.75
CA CYS A 23 -2.39 -9.38 -13.90
C CYS A 23 -3.28 -9.36 -15.16
N GLN A 24 -4.22 -10.30 -15.31
CA GLN A 24 -5.21 -10.30 -16.39
C GLN A 24 -6.26 -9.18 -16.25
N LYS A 25 -6.31 -8.47 -15.11
CA LYS A 25 -7.28 -7.42 -14.79
C LYS A 25 -6.73 -6.00 -14.97
N VAL A 26 -5.56 -5.86 -15.59
CA VAL A 26 -5.04 -4.55 -16.04
C VAL A 26 -6.07 -3.92 -17.00
N PRO A 27 -6.39 -2.61 -16.90
CA PRO A 27 -5.70 -1.58 -16.13
C PRO A 27 -6.28 -1.29 -14.73
N PHE A 28 -7.16 -2.14 -14.20
CA PHE A 28 -7.88 -1.87 -12.94
C PHE A 28 -7.08 -2.18 -11.67
N ILE A 29 -5.94 -2.86 -11.80
CA ILE A 29 -5.06 -3.18 -10.68
C ILE A 29 -3.88 -2.20 -10.60
N PHE A 30 -3.33 -2.03 -9.41
CA PHE A 30 -2.12 -1.23 -9.18
C PHE A 30 -1.14 -1.96 -8.26
N SER A 31 0.15 -1.65 -8.38
CA SER A 31 1.16 -2.17 -7.45
C SER A 31 1.09 -1.43 -6.11
N THR A 32 1.22 -2.17 -5.02
CA THR A 32 1.09 -1.65 -3.66
C THR A 32 2.12 -2.30 -2.73
N ALA A 33 2.56 -1.53 -1.73
CA ALA A 33 3.21 -2.05 -0.54
C ALA A 33 2.25 -1.90 0.65
N LEU A 34 2.23 -2.92 1.51
CA LEU A 34 1.53 -2.92 2.78
C LEU A 34 2.54 -2.92 3.91
N PHE A 35 2.44 -1.94 4.81
CA PHE A 35 3.15 -1.96 6.08
C PHE A 35 2.18 -2.37 7.19
N PRO A 36 2.30 -3.59 7.74
CA PRO A 36 1.44 -4.02 8.83
C PRO A 36 1.57 -3.08 10.03
N LYS A 37 0.44 -2.74 10.66
CA LYS A 37 0.42 -1.91 11.89
C LYS A 37 1.37 -2.47 12.94
N GLU A 38 1.30 -3.78 13.18
CA GLU A 38 2.13 -4.49 14.15
C GLU A 38 3.63 -4.34 13.85
N ASN A 39 4.02 -4.34 12.56
CA ASN A 39 5.41 -4.13 12.18
C ASN A 39 5.86 -2.71 12.50
N VAL A 40 5.05 -1.71 12.18
CA VAL A 40 5.34 -0.31 12.49
C VAL A 40 5.47 -0.10 14.01
N GLU A 41 4.56 -0.65 14.80
CA GLU A 41 4.56 -0.57 16.27
C GLU A 41 5.80 -1.23 16.89
N LYS A 42 6.24 -2.36 16.32
CA LYS A 42 7.44 -3.10 16.75
C LYS A 42 8.74 -2.58 16.14
N GLN A 43 8.69 -1.50 15.36
CA GLN A 43 9.83 -0.98 14.59
C GLN A 43 10.45 -2.01 13.63
N ASN A 44 9.65 -2.98 13.18
CA ASN A 44 10.02 -3.90 12.11
C ASN A 44 9.86 -3.20 10.76
N THR A 45 10.92 -3.16 9.97
CA THR A 45 10.94 -2.53 8.64
C THR A 45 10.34 -3.40 7.53
N ASP A 46 9.97 -4.65 7.84
CA ASP A 46 9.36 -5.56 6.88
C ASP A 46 8.01 -5.04 6.39
N PHE A 47 7.81 -5.20 5.08
CA PHE A 47 6.56 -4.88 4.40
C PHE A 47 6.24 -5.99 3.41
N TYR A 48 4.98 -6.07 3.02
CA TYR A 48 4.56 -6.95 1.94
C TYR A 48 4.39 -6.15 0.67
N PHE A 49 4.92 -6.67 -0.44
CA PHE A 49 4.55 -6.16 -1.75
C PHE A 49 3.30 -6.88 -2.23
N GLY A 50 2.58 -6.29 -3.17
CA GLY A 50 1.32 -6.83 -3.64
C GLY A 50 0.73 -6.09 -4.84
N VAL A 51 -0.45 -6.54 -5.24
CA VAL A 51 -1.33 -5.82 -6.16
C VAL A 51 -2.62 -5.44 -5.45
N GLY A 52 -3.07 -4.22 -5.68
CA GLY A 52 -4.30 -3.66 -5.16
C GLY A 52 -5.33 -3.45 -6.28
N VAL A 53 -6.60 -3.42 -5.90
CA VAL A 53 -7.73 -3.01 -6.75
C VAL A 53 -8.68 -2.18 -5.91
N GLU A 54 -9.19 -1.08 -6.46
CA GLU A 54 -10.22 -0.28 -5.80
C GLU A 54 -11.53 -1.08 -5.72
N GLU A 55 -12.28 -0.93 -4.62
CA GLU A 55 -13.50 -1.70 -4.35
C GLU A 55 -14.52 -1.64 -5.51
N GLU A 56 -14.67 -0.47 -6.14
CA GLU A 56 -15.59 -0.28 -7.28
C GLU A 56 -15.28 -1.23 -8.46
N PHE A 57 -14.00 -1.53 -8.69
CA PHE A 57 -13.58 -2.45 -9.75
C PHE A 57 -13.57 -3.90 -9.27
N ALA A 58 -13.37 -4.15 -7.97
CA ALA A 58 -13.41 -5.49 -7.42
C ALA A 58 -14.76 -6.17 -7.67
N GLN A 59 -15.86 -5.43 -7.48
CA GLN A 59 -17.20 -5.92 -7.77
C GLN A 59 -17.39 -6.20 -9.27
N LEU A 60 -16.93 -5.30 -10.14
CA LEU A 60 -17.02 -5.46 -11.60
C LEU A 60 -16.26 -6.70 -12.09
N LEU A 61 -15.15 -7.03 -11.43
CA LEU A 61 -14.21 -8.08 -11.84
C LEU A 61 -14.46 -9.42 -11.12
N ASP A 62 -15.55 -9.55 -10.36
CA ASP A 62 -15.90 -10.70 -9.51
C ASP A 62 -14.73 -11.17 -8.62
N ILE A 63 -13.98 -10.22 -8.05
CA ILE A 63 -12.88 -10.51 -7.14
C ILE A 63 -13.45 -10.86 -5.76
N LYS A 64 -13.06 -12.01 -5.23
CA LYS A 64 -13.49 -12.52 -3.93
C LYS A 64 -12.32 -12.61 -2.97
N GLU A 65 -12.59 -12.42 -1.68
CA GLU A 65 -11.60 -12.66 -0.64
C GLU A 65 -11.15 -14.13 -0.63
N THR A 66 -9.87 -14.34 -0.36
CA THR A 66 -9.25 -15.66 -0.24
C THR A 66 -8.17 -15.60 0.84
N GLU A 67 -7.42 -16.69 1.05
CA GLU A 67 -6.24 -16.66 1.94
C GLU A 67 -5.24 -15.56 1.58
N TYR A 68 -5.10 -15.26 0.28
CA TYR A 68 -4.10 -14.32 -0.25
C TYR A 68 -4.69 -12.97 -0.64
N VAL A 69 -6.02 -12.86 -0.69
CA VAL A 69 -6.76 -11.68 -1.17
C VAL A 69 -7.58 -11.14 -0.03
N LYS A 70 -7.20 -9.99 0.53
CA LYS A 70 -7.86 -9.39 1.69
C LYS A 70 -8.55 -8.09 1.33
N TYR A 71 -9.76 -7.89 1.83
CA TYR A 71 -10.46 -6.61 1.74
C TYR A 71 -10.09 -5.69 2.91
N TYR A 72 -9.77 -4.45 2.59
CA TYR A 72 -9.54 -3.36 3.54
C TYR A 72 -10.72 -2.39 3.49
N PRO A 73 -11.55 -2.33 4.55
CA PRO A 73 -12.74 -1.49 4.56
C PRO A 73 -12.38 0.01 4.61
N PRO A 74 -13.29 0.89 4.13
CA PRO A 74 -13.15 2.33 4.25
C PRO A 74 -12.84 2.75 5.69
N CYS A 75 -11.75 3.50 5.86
CA CYS A 75 -11.37 4.10 7.14
C CYS A 75 -10.78 5.49 6.92
N GLN A 76 -10.73 6.31 7.98
CA GLN A 76 -10.15 7.64 7.90
C GLN A 76 -8.63 7.54 7.80
N CYS A 77 -8.04 8.17 6.78
CA CYS A 77 -6.59 8.15 6.58
C CYS A 77 -5.96 9.55 6.51
N LEU A 78 -4.72 9.65 6.98
CA LEU A 78 -3.77 10.61 6.44
C LEU A 78 -3.35 10.16 5.04
N TYR A 79 -3.36 11.11 4.11
CA TYR A 79 -2.98 10.89 2.72
C TYR A 79 -1.75 11.73 2.40
N LEU A 80 -0.75 11.09 1.81
CA LEU A 80 0.47 11.76 1.38
C LEU A 80 1.00 11.14 0.08
N CYS A 81 1.77 11.92 -0.66
CA CYS A 81 2.52 11.47 -1.82
C CYS A 81 4.01 11.63 -1.52
N ILE A 82 4.79 10.56 -1.71
CA ILE A 82 6.23 10.57 -1.50
C ILE A 82 6.95 10.00 -2.73
N SER A 83 8.17 10.47 -2.95
CA SER A 83 9.09 9.85 -3.88
C SER A 83 10.04 8.90 -3.13
N SER A 84 10.16 7.66 -3.60
CA SER A 84 11.27 6.77 -3.25
C SER A 84 12.25 6.70 -4.42
N ARG A 85 13.50 6.32 -4.14
CA ARG A 85 14.56 6.23 -5.14
C ARG A 85 15.43 5.01 -4.92
N SER A 86 16.20 4.59 -5.94
CA SER A 86 17.07 3.42 -5.81
C SER A 86 18.05 3.50 -4.64
N SER A 87 18.46 4.70 -4.24
CA SER A 87 19.34 4.94 -3.09
C SER A 87 18.61 4.97 -1.73
N GLN A 88 17.29 4.84 -1.70
CA GLN A 88 16.46 4.92 -0.50
C GLN A 88 15.39 3.84 -0.54
N PHE A 89 15.64 2.75 0.19
CA PHE A 89 14.68 1.66 0.32
C PHE A 89 13.36 2.14 0.91
N LEU A 90 12.25 1.63 0.37
CA LEU A 90 10.92 1.91 0.88
C LEU A 90 10.74 1.16 2.21
N THR A 91 10.95 1.86 3.33
CA THR A 91 10.62 1.38 4.67
C THR A 91 9.62 2.35 5.30
N TYR A 92 8.92 1.95 6.36
CA TYR A 92 7.99 2.86 7.05
C TYR A 92 8.67 4.14 7.57
N GLN A 93 10.01 4.17 7.70
CA GLN A 93 10.76 5.33 8.21
C GLN A 93 10.65 6.55 7.28
N VAL A 94 10.40 6.36 5.99
CA VAL A 94 10.14 7.49 5.07
C VAL A 94 8.85 8.23 5.44
N LEU A 95 8.01 7.62 6.29
CA LEU A 95 6.77 8.16 6.81
C LEU A 95 6.95 8.88 8.15
N ASN A 96 8.17 8.97 8.69
CA ASN A 96 8.44 9.70 9.94
C ASN A 96 7.83 11.12 9.98
N PRO A 97 7.87 11.94 8.90
CA PRO A 97 7.18 13.22 8.90
C PRO A 97 5.67 13.12 9.14
N ALA A 98 5.03 12.06 8.66
CA ALA A 98 3.61 11.81 8.92
C ALA A 98 3.36 11.35 10.36
N PHE A 99 4.24 10.52 10.93
CA PHE A 99 4.13 10.12 12.35
C PHE A 99 4.35 11.30 13.31
N GLU A 100 5.27 12.22 13.00
CA GLU A 100 5.44 13.45 13.78
C GLU A 100 4.21 14.36 13.69
N TYR A 101 3.58 14.44 12.51
CA TYR A 101 2.30 15.13 12.36
C TYR A 101 1.20 14.47 13.22
N MET A 102 1.08 13.14 13.17
CA MET A 102 0.11 12.40 13.99
C MET A 102 0.30 12.70 15.47
N LYS A 103 1.54 12.63 15.96
CA LYS A 103 1.90 12.93 17.36
C LYS A 103 1.52 14.36 17.76
N LYS A 104 1.80 15.35 16.91
CA LYS A 104 1.46 16.75 17.16
C LYS A 104 -0.06 16.98 17.25
N HIS A 105 -0.84 16.17 16.55
CA HIS A 105 -2.29 16.29 16.44
C HIS A 105 -3.06 15.25 17.27
N ASN A 106 -2.38 14.49 18.15
CA ASN A 106 -2.95 13.43 18.99
C ASN A 106 -3.68 12.34 18.19
N LEU A 107 -3.19 12.02 16.99
CA LEU A 107 -3.71 10.94 16.14
C LEU A 107 -2.92 9.65 16.41
N GLN A 108 -3.60 8.51 16.34
CA GLN A 108 -3.00 7.18 16.50
C GLN A 108 -3.07 6.36 15.22
N LEU A 109 -2.16 5.39 15.05
CA LEU A 109 -2.19 4.47 13.90
C LEU A 109 -3.31 3.44 14.10
N ALA A 110 -4.33 3.50 13.25
CA ALA A 110 -5.54 2.67 13.41
C ALA A 110 -5.50 1.35 12.61
N GLY A 111 -4.53 1.16 11.70
CA GLY A 111 -4.49 -0.01 10.83
C GLY A 111 -3.25 -0.06 9.93
N ASP A 112 -3.24 -1.02 9.02
CA ASP A 112 -2.12 -1.22 8.09
C ASP A 112 -2.00 -0.05 7.10
N ILE A 113 -0.77 0.33 6.78
CA ILE A 113 -0.49 1.41 5.84
C ILE A 113 -0.44 0.83 4.43
N ILE A 114 -1.24 1.38 3.52
CA ILE A 114 -1.35 0.93 2.13
C ILE A 114 -0.73 1.98 1.22
N THR A 115 0.03 1.54 0.22
CA THR A 115 0.55 2.44 -0.83
C THR A 115 -0.07 2.17 -2.19
N GLN A 116 0.19 3.05 -3.15
CA GLN A 116 -0.06 2.83 -4.57
C GLN A 116 1.09 3.45 -5.34
N ILE A 117 1.78 2.64 -6.15
CA ILE A 117 2.79 3.16 -7.06
C ILE A 117 2.05 3.86 -8.21
N VAL A 118 2.26 5.18 -8.33
CA VAL A 118 1.61 6.00 -9.36
C VAL A 118 2.50 6.26 -10.57
N SER A 119 3.82 6.25 -10.37
CA SER A 119 4.77 6.45 -11.45
C SER A 119 6.11 5.83 -11.11
N MET A 120 6.71 5.18 -12.08
CA MET A 120 8.08 4.70 -12.05
C MET A 120 8.79 5.27 -13.27
N PHE A 121 9.84 6.05 -13.06
CA PHE A 121 10.61 6.66 -14.13
C PHE A 121 12.10 6.55 -13.84
N LYS A 122 12.88 6.30 -14.89
CA LYS A 122 14.34 6.18 -14.82
C LYS A 122 14.95 7.13 -15.86
N PRO A 123 15.19 8.41 -15.50
CA PRO A 123 15.78 9.37 -16.43
C PRO A 123 17.19 8.95 -16.86
N ASP A 124 17.99 8.43 -15.92
CA ASP A 124 19.38 8.01 -16.14
C ASP A 124 19.69 6.70 -15.40
N GLN A 125 20.60 6.73 -14.42
CA GLN A 125 21.03 5.56 -13.63
C GLN A 125 20.11 5.31 -12.42
N GLU A 126 19.29 6.28 -12.01
CA GLU A 126 18.46 6.21 -10.81
C GLU A 126 16.98 6.03 -11.15
N TYR A 127 16.30 5.11 -10.44
CA TYR A 127 14.85 5.01 -10.49
C TYR A 127 14.22 5.97 -9.50
N PHE A 128 13.19 6.67 -9.96
CA PHE A 128 12.27 7.45 -9.14
C PHE A 128 10.92 6.75 -9.15
N ASN A 129 10.40 6.46 -7.97
CA ASN A 129 9.07 5.89 -7.78
C ASN A 129 8.24 6.88 -6.97
N TRP A 130 7.06 7.21 -7.47
CA TRP A 130 6.09 8.01 -6.74
C TRP A 130 5.04 7.10 -6.14
N HIS A 131 4.75 7.32 -4.86
CA HIS A 131 3.81 6.53 -4.08
C HIS A 131 2.77 7.43 -3.47
N ASN A 132 1.50 7.13 -3.72
CA ASN A 132 0.44 7.57 -2.84
C ASN A 132 0.40 6.66 -1.61
N ILE A 133 0.17 7.22 -0.43
CA ILE A 133 0.18 6.48 0.83
C ILE A 133 -1.02 6.88 1.67
N TRP A 134 -1.66 5.88 2.26
CA TRP A 134 -2.78 6.02 3.17
C TRP A 134 -2.40 5.40 4.51
N ILE A 135 -2.36 6.24 5.54
CA ILE A 135 -2.08 5.84 6.92
C ILE A 135 -3.40 5.92 7.69
N PRO A 136 -4.01 4.78 8.08
CA PRO A 136 -5.24 4.80 8.86
C PRO A 136 -5.04 5.48 10.21
N ILE A 137 -5.96 6.34 10.61
CA ILE A 137 -5.88 7.13 11.84
C ILE A 137 -7.17 7.09 12.65
N GLU A 138 -7.02 7.25 13.97
CA GLU A 138 -8.07 7.51 14.96
C GLU A 138 -7.68 8.66 15.90
#